data_AF-A0A7Y2EVF3-F1
#
_entry.id   AF-A0A7Y2EVF3-F1
#
_cell.length_a   1.000
_cell.length_b   1.000
_cell.length_c   1.000
_cell.angle_alpha   90.00
_cell.angle_beta   90.00
_cell.angle_gamma   90.00
#
_symmetry.space_group_name_H-M   'P 1'
#
loop_
_entity.id
_entity.type
_entity.pdbx_description
1 polymer ?
#
loop_
_entity_poly.entity_id
_entity_poly.type
_entity_poly.pdbx_seq_one_letter_code
_entity_poly.pdbx_strand_id
1 'polypeptide(L)'
;MTSTLDTATDGAPLHSLPGLLRDEPGLTRALGDPGARLAIVEAARPMSIAALAMLSARRPLVVACPTGTMAAQLVDDLAQFVGPGEVVH
;
A
#
# COMPACT_ATOMS: atom_id res chain seq x y z
N MET A 1 31.25 -13.53 10.59
CA MET A 1 31.09 -13.52 9.12
C MET A 1 30.08 -12.44 8.81
N THR A 2 30.58 -11.21 8.80
CA THR A 2 29.80 -9.97 8.79
C THR A 2 29.75 -9.52 7.33
N SER A 3 28.56 -9.43 6.73
CA SER A 3 28.42 -8.84 5.39
C SER A 3 27.14 -7.99 5.33
N THR A 4 27.36 -6.68 5.40
CA THR A 4 26.67 -5.60 4.67
C THR A 4 25.14 -5.52 4.81
N LEU A 5 24.69 -4.81 5.86
CA LEU A 5 23.48 -3.98 5.79
C LEU A 5 23.77 -2.89 4.75
N ASP A 6 23.49 -3.21 3.49
CA ASP A 6 23.61 -2.27 2.38
C ASP A 6 22.66 -1.09 2.63
N THR A 7 23.24 0.10 2.66
CA THR A 7 22.56 1.38 2.76
C THR A 7 21.66 1.58 1.54
N ALA A 8 20.37 1.32 1.72
CA ALA A 8 19.31 1.86 0.89
C ALA A 8 18.17 2.39 1.77
N THR A 9 18.45 3.41 2.59
CA THR A 9 17.37 4.25 3.16
C THR A 9 16.89 5.23 2.08
N ASP A 10 16.51 4.69 0.93
CA ASP A 10 15.90 5.41 -0.21
C ASP A 10 14.49 4.88 -0.50
N GLY A 11 14.06 3.86 0.26
CA GLY A 11 12.73 3.25 0.21
C GLY A 11 11.98 3.38 1.53
N ALA A 12 10.65 3.29 1.45
CA ALA A 12 9.76 3.31 2.61
C ALA A 12 10.15 2.23 3.65
N PRO A 13 10.13 2.52 4.96
CA PRO A 13 10.62 1.59 5.99
C PRO A 13 9.88 0.25 6.03
N LEU A 14 8.63 0.19 5.57
CA LEU A 14 7.78 -0.99 5.54
C LEU A 14 7.51 -1.49 4.11
N HIS A 15 8.32 -1.10 3.12
CA HIS A 15 8.07 -1.38 1.71
C HIS A 15 8.00 -2.89 1.36
N SER A 16 8.59 -3.76 2.18
CA SER A 16 8.59 -5.20 1.96
C SER A 16 7.28 -5.88 2.40
N LEU A 17 6.48 -5.23 3.26
CA LEU A 17 5.29 -5.81 3.86
C LEU A 17 4.10 -6.01 2.90
N PRO A 18 3.77 -5.06 2.00
CA PRO A 18 2.61 -5.21 1.11
C PRO A 18 2.67 -6.46 0.22
N GLY A 19 3.88 -6.94 -0.11
CA GLY A 19 4.06 -8.13 -0.95
C GLY A 19 3.60 -9.42 -0.30
N LEU A 20 3.58 -9.45 1.04
CA LEU A 20 3.11 -10.60 1.81
C LEU A 20 1.60 -10.82 1.67
N LEU A 21 0.84 -9.82 1.22
CA LEU A 21 -0.61 -9.95 0.98
C LEU A 21 -0.96 -10.58 -0.38
N ARG A 22 0.02 -10.97 -1.20
CA ARG A 22 -0.23 -11.59 -2.52
C ARG A 22 -1.16 -12.81 -2.43
N ASP A 23 -1.01 -13.60 -1.38
CA ASP A 23 -1.80 -14.83 -1.18
C ASP A 23 -3.08 -14.57 -0.37
N GLU A 24 -3.39 -13.30 -0.04
CA GLU A 24 -4.64 -12.94 0.63
C GLU A 24 -5.82 -13.06 -0.35
N PRO A 25 -6.82 -13.91 -0.07
CA PRO A 25 -7.88 -14.23 -1.02
C PRO A 25 -8.80 -13.05 -1.33
N GLY A 26 -9.04 -12.15 -0.37
CA GLY A 26 -9.78 -10.91 -0.58
C GLY A 26 -9.11 -10.02 -1.63
N LEU A 27 -7.82 -9.77 -1.47
CA LEU A 27 -7.00 -8.93 -2.32
C LEU A 27 -6.88 -9.54 -3.72
N THR A 28 -6.64 -10.86 -3.78
CA THR A 28 -6.62 -11.61 -5.04
C THR A 28 -7.94 -11.45 -5.80
N ARG A 29 -9.08 -11.54 -5.09
CA ARG A 29 -10.40 -11.28 -5.70
C ARG A 29 -10.51 -9.84 -6.18
N ALA A 30 -10.08 -8.86 -5.38
CA ALA A 30 -10.17 -7.44 -5.73
C ALA A 30 -9.34 -7.04 -6.95
N LEU A 31 -8.22 -7.73 -7.20
CA LEU A 31 -7.40 -7.51 -8.40
C LEU A 31 -8.09 -8.04 -9.68
N GLY A 32 -8.89 -9.10 -9.55
CA GLY A 32 -9.59 -9.74 -10.68
C GLY A 32 -11.00 -9.21 -10.95
N ASP A 33 -11.70 -8.70 -9.94
CA ASP A 33 -13.10 -8.27 -10.01
C ASP A 33 -13.24 -6.75 -9.72
N PRO A 34 -13.60 -5.93 -10.72
CA PRO A 34 -13.82 -4.49 -10.56
C PRO A 34 -14.92 -4.12 -9.54
N GLY A 35 -15.86 -5.03 -9.25
CA GLY A 35 -16.95 -4.83 -8.31
C GLY A 35 -16.67 -5.34 -6.89
N ALA A 36 -15.46 -5.85 -6.64
CA ALA A 36 -15.08 -6.42 -5.36
C ALA A 36 -15.21 -5.42 -4.22
N ARG A 37 -15.63 -5.93 -3.05
CA ARG A 37 -15.69 -5.19 -1.80
C ARG A 37 -14.79 -5.86 -0.79
N LEU A 38 -13.92 -5.08 -0.17
CA LEU A 38 -13.01 -5.54 0.88
C LEU A 38 -13.47 -5.00 2.23
N ALA A 39 -13.67 -5.89 3.19
CA ALA A 39 -13.87 -5.53 4.58
C ALA A 39 -12.50 -5.56 5.28
N ILE A 40 -11.95 -4.38 5.58
CA ILE A 40 -10.61 -4.23 6.14
C ILE A 40 -10.73 -3.41 7.43
N VAL A 41 -9.98 -3.79 8.46
CA VAL A 41 -9.84 -2.97 9.67
C VAL A 41 -9.04 -1.70 9.34
N GLU A 42 -9.41 -0.54 9.89
CA GLU A 42 -8.79 0.72 9.49
C GLU A 42 -7.26 0.70 9.60
N ALA A 43 -6.72 0.07 10.65
CA ALA A 43 -5.27 -0.05 10.86
C ALA A 43 -4.53 -0.81 9.73
N ALA A 44 -5.22 -1.71 9.02
CA ALA A 44 -4.65 -2.48 7.90
C ALA A 44 -4.93 -1.85 6.53
N ARG A 45 -5.72 -0.77 6.49
CA ARG A 45 -6.14 -0.11 5.25
C ARG A 45 -4.95 0.45 4.46
N PRO A 46 -3.96 1.15 5.05
CA PRO A 46 -2.81 1.65 4.30
C PRO A 46 -1.99 0.52 3.67
N MET A 47 -1.70 -0.54 4.43
CA MET A 47 -0.98 -1.73 3.94
C MET A 47 -1.72 -2.43 2.80
N SER A 48 -3.05 -2.57 2.91
CA SER A 48 -3.88 -3.21 1.88
C SER A 48 -3.92 -2.38 0.59
N ILE A 49 -4.02 -1.05 0.71
CA ILE A 49 -3.97 -0.13 -0.44
C ILE A 49 -2.60 -0.15 -1.10
N ALA A 50 -1.51 -0.12 -0.32
CA ALA A 50 -0.15 -0.26 -0.84
C ALA A 50 0.03 -1.61 -1.57
N ALA A 51 -0.56 -2.69 -1.04
CA ALA A 51 -0.52 -4.00 -1.68
C ALA A 51 -1.29 -4.01 -3.01
N LEU A 52 -2.48 -3.39 -3.06
CA LEU A 52 -3.20 -3.18 -4.33
C LEU A 52 -2.35 -2.40 -5.34
N ALA A 53 -1.74 -1.29 -4.93
CA ALA A 53 -0.93 -0.45 -5.80
C ALA A 53 0.33 -1.15 -6.33
N MET A 54 0.91 -2.05 -5.54
CA MET A 54 2.12 -2.80 -5.89
C MET A 54 1.83 -4.05 -6.74
N LEU A 55 0.74 -4.77 -6.45
CA LEU A 55 0.40 -6.02 -7.13
C LEU A 55 -0.46 -5.81 -8.38
N SER A 56 -1.12 -4.66 -8.50
CA SER A 56 -1.93 -4.32 -9.67
C SER A 56 -1.06 -3.85 -10.83
N ALA A 57 -1.37 -4.32 -12.04
CA ALA A 57 -0.84 -3.75 -13.28
C ALA A 57 -1.51 -2.42 -13.67
N ARG A 58 -2.61 -2.04 -12.99
CA ARG A 58 -3.38 -0.82 -13.27
C ARG A 58 -2.88 0.32 -12.38
N ARG A 59 -2.25 1.31 -13.00
CA ARG A 59 -1.72 2.52 -12.37
C ARG A 59 -2.20 3.75 -13.16
N PRO A 60 -2.54 4.87 -12.52
CA PRO A 60 -2.50 5.13 -11.07
C PRO A 60 -3.69 4.51 -10.30
N LEU A 61 -3.53 4.35 -8.97
CA LEU A 61 -4.61 3.98 -8.05
C LEU A 61 -5.12 5.24 -7.34
N VAL A 62 -6.43 5.50 -7.45
CA VAL A 62 -7.07 6.67 -6.83
C VAL A 62 -7.85 6.22 -5.60
N VAL A 63 -7.62 6.86 -4.46
CA VAL A 63 -8.35 6.60 -3.22
C VAL A 63 -9.17 7.82 -2.84
N ALA A 64 -10.49 7.66 -2.79
CA ALA A 64 -11.38 8.68 -2.28
C ALA A 64 -11.53 8.52 -0.76
N CYS A 65 -11.39 9.64 -0.04
CA CYS A 65 -11.55 9.72 1.40
C CYS A 65 -12.74 10.64 1.76
N PRO A 66 -13.47 10.37 2.86
CA PRO A 66 -14.62 11.19 3.25
C PRO A 66 -14.28 12.66 3.57
N THR A 67 -13.08 12.93 4.07
CA THR A 67 -12.60 14.27 4.42
C THR A 67 -11.13 14.45 4.03
N GLY A 68 -10.70 15.70 3.89
CA GLY A 68 -9.29 16.03 3.64
C GLY A 68 -8.36 15.59 4.78
N THR A 69 -8.82 15.62 6.03
CA THR A 69 -8.03 15.14 7.17
C THR A 69 -7.77 13.64 7.09
N MET A 70 -8.79 12.83 6.78
CA MET A 70 -8.61 11.39 6.61
C MET A 70 -7.71 11.06 5.42
N ALA A 71 -7.78 11.88 4.37
CA ALA A 71 -6.93 11.75 3.21
C ALA A 71 -5.46 12.07 3.54
N ALA A 72 -5.19 13.15 4.28
CA ALA A 72 -3.85 13.49 4.75
C ALA A 72 -3.26 12.40 5.67
N GLN A 73 -4.06 11.90 6.63
CA GLN A 73 -3.64 10.78 7.50
C GLN A 73 -3.29 9.53 6.69
N LEU A 74 -4.12 9.18 5.69
CA LEU A 74 -3.85 8.02 4.84
C LEU A 74 -2.57 8.20 4.01
N VAL A 75 -2.25 9.41 3.57
CA VAL A 75 -1.00 9.71 2.85
C VAL A 75 0.22 9.53 3.74
N ASP A 76 0.16 10.04 4.97
CA ASP A 76 1.23 9.86 5.96
C ASP A 76 1.47 8.37 6.28
N ASP A 77 0.39 7.59 6.40
CA ASP A 77 0.46 6.15 6.63
C ASP A 77 1.03 5.41 5.41
N LEU A 78 0.59 5.76 4.18
CA LEU A 78 1.06 5.13 2.96
C LEU A 78 2.55 5.40 2.69
N ALA A 79 3.06 6.57 3.09
CA ALA A 79 4.47 6.91 2.98
C ALA A 79 5.40 5.94 3.74
N GLN A 80 4.85 5.13 4.67
CA GLN A 80 5.61 4.07 5.33
C GLN A 80 5.83 2.84 4.43
N PHE A 81 4.99 2.63 3.42
CA PHE A 81 4.97 1.41 2.58
C PHE A 81 5.39 1.64 1.13
N VAL A 82 5.41 2.88 0.65
CA VAL A 82 5.67 3.23 -0.76
C VAL A 82 6.84 4.21 -0.90
N GLY A 83 7.53 4.16 -2.04
CA GLY A 83 8.69 5.02 -2.30
C GLY A 83 8.36 6.52 -2.27
N PRO A 84 9.36 7.39 -2.08
CA PRO A 84 9.18 8.84 -2.11
C PRO A 84 8.50 9.29 -3.41
N GLY A 85 7.44 10.10 -3.30
CA GLY A 85 6.71 10.63 -4.47
C GLY A 85 5.71 9.67 -5.13
N GLU A 86 5.58 8.43 -4.64
CA GLU A 86 4.59 7.46 -5.15
C GLU A 86 3.15 7.75 -4.69
N VAL A 87 2.98 8.62 -3.68
CA VAL A 87 1.68 9.05 -3.16
C VAL A 87 1.60 10.58 -3.17
N VAL A 88 0.48 11.09 -3.65
CA VAL A 88 0.19 12.53 -3.78
C VAL A 88 -1.21 12.81 -3.23
N HIS A 89 -1.40 13.99 -2.62
CA HIS A 89 -2.68 14.48 -2.09
C HIS A 89 -2.95 15.90 -2.56
#